data_AF-A0A935B0W8-F1
#
_entry.id   AF-A0A935B0W8-F1
#
_cell.length_a   1.000
_cell.length_b   1.000
_cell.length_c   1.000
_cell.angle_alpha   90.00
_cell.angle_beta   90.00
_cell.angle_gamma   90.00
#
_symmetry.space_group_name_H-M   'P 1'
#
loop_
_entity.id
_entity.type
_entity.pdbx_description
1 polymer ?
#
loop_
_entity_poly.entity_id
_entity_poly.type
_entity_poly.pdbx_seq_one_letter_code
_entity_poly.pdbx_strand_id
1 'polypeptide(L)'
;MFHVNGTPRENFSPQAVEDSVPGEARVRSYPVIDRHSWIWVWMGDPAKADAGLIPPAVGFDEPDWILGRGYLDYAAEARLINDNLLDFSHLTFVHANSFGAGSAFADSTPKITPLPRGVRFERWVENARSPAGLQNPPVDRWSSYDFLIPGVLLMWSGSFDLGTAAACNHERPDYDKAQAGVTFTSQAVTPSGGKTSRYFFSWGPHRRYGDEALRDTLMGIAGQAFGEDKLIIEAQQRVIDHTENPQVLPTVHDRGVMIFNRLVARLMRESGQPAGTQAVQEA
;
A
#
# COMPACT_ATOMS: atom_id res chain seq x y z
N MET A 1 -28.72 -25.44 0.22
CA MET A 1 -28.63 -24.30 1.15
C MET A 1 -28.12 -24.85 2.46
N PHE A 2 -26.80 -24.82 2.67
CA PHE A 2 -26.21 -25.38 3.89
C PHE A 2 -26.26 -24.32 5.00
N HIS A 3 -27.12 -24.57 5.98
CA HIS A 3 -27.22 -23.81 7.22
C HIS A 3 -26.00 -24.10 8.10
N VAL A 4 -25.31 -23.06 8.56
CA VAL A 4 -24.42 -23.13 9.72
C VAL A 4 -25.16 -22.41 10.86
N ASN A 5 -25.95 -23.16 11.63
CA ASN A 5 -26.63 -22.64 12.82
C ASN A 5 -25.72 -22.79 14.04
N GLY A 6 -25.45 -21.67 14.71
CA GLY A 6 -24.89 -21.64 16.05
C GLY A 6 -25.92 -22.06 17.09
N THR A 7 -25.65 -23.15 17.81
CA THR A 7 -25.87 -23.34 19.26
C THR A 7 -25.24 -24.69 19.67
N PRO A 8 -24.59 -24.79 20.85
CA PRO A 8 -23.73 -25.92 21.17
C PRO A 8 -24.57 -27.13 21.58
N ARG A 9 -24.50 -28.21 20.80
CA ARG A 9 -24.82 -29.56 21.29
C ARG A 9 -23.52 -30.23 21.69
N GLU A 10 -23.45 -30.60 22.96
CA GLU A 10 -22.38 -31.42 23.53
C GLU A 10 -22.21 -32.71 22.71
N ASN A 11 -20.96 -33.08 22.47
CA ASN A 11 -20.48 -34.32 21.79
C ASN A 11 -20.46 -34.35 20.25
N PHE A 12 -20.11 -33.26 19.58
CA PHE A 12 -19.50 -33.37 18.23
C PHE A 12 -17.98 -33.39 18.36
N SER A 13 -17.36 -34.55 18.13
CA SER A 13 -15.91 -34.63 17.89
C SER A 13 -15.65 -34.18 16.45
N PRO A 14 -14.97 -33.03 16.21
CA PRO A 14 -14.76 -32.52 14.86
C PRO A 14 -13.93 -33.46 13.98
N GLN A 15 -13.02 -34.22 14.60
CA GLN A 15 -12.13 -35.15 13.89
C GLN A 15 -12.86 -36.35 13.26
N ALA A 16 -13.93 -36.85 13.89
CA ALA A 16 -14.64 -38.04 13.39
C ALA A 16 -15.44 -37.76 12.10
N VAL A 17 -15.78 -36.49 11.83
CA VAL A 17 -16.51 -36.07 10.63
C VAL A 17 -15.57 -35.93 9.44
N GLU A 18 -14.34 -35.46 9.67
CA GLU A 18 -13.37 -35.13 8.62
C GLU A 18 -12.86 -36.36 7.83
N ASP A 19 -12.75 -37.51 8.49
CA ASP A 19 -12.40 -38.80 7.87
C ASP A 19 -13.55 -39.43 7.07
N SER A 20 -14.79 -38.95 7.24
CA SER A 20 -15.98 -39.48 6.57
C SER A 20 -16.43 -38.68 5.34
N VAL A 21 -15.84 -37.50 5.10
CA VAL A 21 -16.17 -36.67 3.94
C VAL A 21 -15.47 -37.23 2.70
N PRO A 22 -16.22 -37.66 1.66
CA PRO A 22 -15.64 -38.11 0.40
C PRO A 22 -14.69 -37.05 -0.16
N GLY A 23 -13.56 -37.46 -0.74
CA GLY A 23 -12.58 -36.52 -1.29
C GLY A 23 -13.17 -35.53 -2.30
N GLU A 24 -14.15 -35.98 -3.09
CA GLU A 24 -14.89 -35.16 -4.06
C GLU A 24 -15.82 -34.12 -3.43
N ALA A 25 -16.19 -34.29 -2.16
CA ALA A 25 -16.99 -33.33 -1.40
C ALA A 25 -16.13 -32.28 -0.69
N ARG A 26 -14.79 -32.37 -0.76
CA ARG A 26 -13.88 -31.37 -0.18
C ARG A 26 -13.81 -30.15 -1.08
N VAL A 27 -14.04 -28.98 -0.49
CA VAL A 27 -13.85 -27.69 -1.16
C VAL A 27 -12.40 -27.23 -1.05
N ARG A 28 -11.95 -26.42 -2.01
CA ARG A 28 -10.63 -25.77 -1.93
C ARG A 28 -10.58 -24.85 -0.71
N SER A 29 -9.58 -25.03 0.14
CA SER A 29 -9.25 -24.15 1.26
C SER A 29 -7.97 -23.36 0.97
N TYR A 30 -7.85 -22.18 1.54
CA TYR A 30 -6.67 -21.34 1.44
C TYR A 30 -6.09 -21.09 2.83
N PRO A 31 -4.75 -21.09 3.01
CA PRO A 31 -4.14 -20.62 4.25
C PRO A 31 -4.51 -19.16 4.48
N VAL A 32 -4.96 -18.85 5.70
CA VAL A 32 -5.34 -17.49 6.11
C VAL A 32 -4.67 -17.14 7.43
N ILE A 33 -4.17 -15.91 7.53
CA ILE A 33 -3.59 -15.35 8.76
C ILE A 33 -4.25 -14.00 9.03
N ASP A 34 -4.80 -13.84 10.24
CA ASP A 34 -5.16 -12.54 10.81
C ASP A 34 -3.92 -11.96 11.50
N ARG A 35 -3.39 -10.86 10.96
CA ARG A 35 -2.20 -10.19 11.50
C ARG A 35 -2.18 -8.71 11.12
N HIS A 36 -1.76 -7.87 12.06
CA HIS A 36 -1.68 -6.41 11.89
C HIS A 36 -3.04 -5.79 11.56
N SER A 37 -4.14 -6.39 12.05
CA SER A 37 -5.51 -6.00 11.68
C SER A 37 -5.84 -6.16 10.17
N TRP A 38 -5.13 -7.03 9.46
CA TRP A 38 -5.38 -7.42 8.07
C TRP A 38 -5.64 -8.93 7.99
N ILE A 39 -6.50 -9.33 7.04
CA ILE A 39 -6.71 -10.73 6.69
C ILE A 39 -5.84 -11.06 5.48
N TRP A 40 -4.77 -11.83 5.70
CA TRP A 40 -3.85 -12.28 4.67
C TRP A 40 -4.29 -13.66 4.17
N VAL A 41 -4.51 -13.78 2.87
CA VAL A 41 -4.90 -15.04 2.23
C VAL A 41 -3.79 -15.47 1.27
N TRP A 42 -3.26 -16.66 1.46
CA TRP A 42 -2.27 -17.22 0.55
C TRP A 42 -2.97 -17.88 -0.64
N MET A 43 -2.80 -17.29 -1.82
CA MET A 43 -3.50 -17.73 -3.03
C MET A 43 -2.79 -18.86 -3.77
N GLY A 44 -1.48 -19.03 -3.55
CA GLY A 44 -0.65 -20.04 -4.21
C GLY A 44 -0.74 -21.43 -3.58
N ASP A 45 0.30 -22.25 -3.81
CA ASP A 45 0.45 -23.58 -3.22
C ASP A 45 0.45 -23.50 -1.67
N PRO A 46 -0.53 -24.09 -0.97
CA PRO A 46 -0.63 -24.03 0.48
C PRO A 46 0.63 -24.53 1.21
N ALA A 47 1.40 -25.46 0.62
CA ALA A 47 2.63 -25.97 1.22
C ALA A 47 3.77 -24.95 1.24
N LYS A 48 3.65 -23.86 0.46
CA LYS A 48 4.62 -22.76 0.38
C LYS A 48 4.20 -21.53 1.18
N ALA A 49 3.04 -21.56 1.83
CA ALA A 49 2.56 -20.46 2.63
C ALA A 49 3.49 -20.22 3.83
N ASP A 50 4.16 -19.07 3.84
CA ASP A 50 5.08 -18.67 4.89
C ASP A 50 4.62 -17.37 5.55
N ALA A 51 4.28 -17.47 6.83
CA ALA A 51 3.85 -16.34 7.65
C ALA A 51 4.94 -15.25 7.81
N GLY A 52 6.21 -15.59 7.58
CA GLY A 52 7.33 -14.65 7.57
C GLY A 52 7.36 -13.74 6.34
N LEU A 53 6.58 -14.03 5.31
CA LEU A 53 6.47 -13.20 4.10
C LEU A 53 5.44 -12.07 4.22
N ILE A 54 4.62 -12.08 5.28
CA ILE A 54 3.62 -11.03 5.53
C ILE A 54 4.36 -9.70 5.80
N PRO A 55 4.06 -8.63 5.03
CA PRO A 55 4.62 -7.30 5.27
C PRO A 55 4.36 -6.82 6.72
N PRO A 56 5.34 -6.18 7.37
CA PRO A 56 5.22 -5.73 8.76
C PRO A 56 4.38 -4.44 8.85
N ALA A 57 3.11 -4.52 8.49
CA ALA A 57 2.17 -3.41 8.60
C ALA A 57 1.89 -3.05 10.07
N VAL A 58 1.41 -1.83 10.30
CA VAL A 58 0.90 -1.40 11.61
C VAL A 58 -0.61 -1.60 11.62
N GLY A 59 -1.11 -2.30 12.63
CA GLY A 59 -2.54 -2.57 12.80
C GLY A 59 -3.30 -1.52 13.61
N PHE A 60 -4.62 -1.63 13.66
CA PHE A 60 -5.49 -0.76 14.48
C PHE A 60 -5.33 -1.04 15.97
N ASP A 61 -4.84 -2.24 16.30
CA ASP A 61 -4.54 -2.74 17.62
C ASP A 61 -3.20 -2.24 18.18
N GLU A 62 -2.38 -1.56 17.36
CA GLU A 62 -1.10 -1.00 17.81
C GLU A 62 -1.31 0.22 18.72
N PRO A 63 -0.78 0.19 19.97
CA PRO A 63 -1.08 1.18 21.00
C PRO A 63 -0.46 2.55 20.75
N ASP A 64 0.42 2.70 19.76
CA ASP A 64 1.00 4.00 19.42
C ASP A 64 0.27 4.74 18.31
N TRP A 65 -0.67 4.09 17.59
CA TRP A 65 -1.27 4.62 16.38
C TRP A 65 -2.80 4.74 16.44
N ILE A 66 -3.33 5.82 15.86
CA ILE A 66 -4.78 6.05 15.70
C ILE A 66 -5.10 5.95 14.22
N LEU A 67 -5.24 4.72 13.70
CA LEU A 67 -5.43 4.51 12.27
C LEU A 67 -6.92 4.45 11.89
N GLY A 68 -7.28 5.21 10.85
CA GLY A 68 -8.52 4.99 10.10
C GLY A 68 -8.31 3.96 8.99
N ARG A 69 -9.42 3.51 8.37
CA ARG A 69 -9.37 2.54 7.27
C ARG A 69 -10.42 2.84 6.21
N GLY A 70 -10.13 2.45 4.99
CA GLY A 70 -11.03 2.56 3.86
C GLY A 70 -10.65 1.62 2.73
N TYR A 71 -11.49 1.59 1.70
CA TYR A 71 -11.18 0.88 0.47
C TYR A 71 -11.86 1.59 -0.72
N LEU A 72 -11.33 1.32 -1.91
CA LEU A 72 -11.95 1.67 -3.18
C LEU A 72 -11.91 0.45 -4.11
N ASP A 73 -12.99 0.26 -4.86
CA ASP A 73 -12.98 -0.66 -6.00
C ASP A 73 -12.53 0.08 -7.24
N TYR A 74 -11.75 -0.56 -8.11
CA TYR A 74 -11.26 -0.01 -9.38
C TYR A 74 -11.74 -0.87 -10.55
N ALA A 75 -12.19 -0.21 -11.62
CA ALA A 75 -12.32 -0.79 -12.95
C ALA A 75 -10.98 -0.70 -13.71
N ALA A 76 -9.92 -1.22 -13.08
CA ALA A 76 -8.57 -1.27 -13.63
C ALA A 76 -7.81 -2.50 -13.10
N GLU A 77 -6.81 -2.97 -13.88
CA GLU A 77 -5.88 -4.01 -13.43
C GLU A 77 -5.04 -3.53 -12.23
N ALA A 78 -4.69 -4.46 -11.34
CA ALA A 78 -3.99 -4.15 -10.09
C ALA A 78 -2.63 -3.48 -10.32
N ARG A 79 -1.97 -3.82 -11.42
CA ARG A 79 -0.64 -3.28 -11.78
C ARG A 79 -0.67 -1.77 -11.99
N LEU A 80 -1.72 -1.21 -12.58
CA LEU A 80 -1.80 0.25 -12.77
C LEU A 80 -1.86 1.00 -11.44
N ILE A 81 -2.52 0.41 -10.44
CA ILE A 81 -2.60 0.98 -9.10
C ILE A 81 -1.25 0.80 -8.38
N ASN A 82 -0.61 -0.36 -8.51
CA ASN A 82 0.74 -0.57 -7.98
C ASN A 82 1.78 0.39 -8.59
N ASP A 83 1.73 0.61 -9.91
CA ASP A 83 2.62 1.55 -10.61
C ASP A 83 2.38 2.98 -10.09
N ASN A 84 1.13 3.38 -9.84
CA ASN A 84 0.79 4.66 -9.20
C ASN A 84 1.40 4.80 -7.79
N LEU A 85 1.33 3.75 -6.97
CA LEU A 85 1.90 3.73 -5.62
C LEU A 85 3.44 3.68 -5.61
N LEU A 86 4.06 3.32 -6.73
CA LEU A 86 5.51 3.28 -6.92
C LEU A 86 6.08 4.59 -7.48
N ASP A 87 5.24 5.48 -8.00
CA ASP A 87 5.65 6.78 -8.54
C ASP A 87 4.84 7.93 -7.95
N PHE A 88 5.43 8.68 -7.02
CA PHE A 88 4.82 9.88 -6.47
C PHE A 88 5.07 11.15 -7.30
N SER A 89 5.63 11.08 -8.51
CA SER A 89 5.79 12.29 -9.36
C SER A 89 4.45 12.95 -9.70
N HIS A 90 3.36 12.18 -9.72
CA HIS A 90 2.01 12.67 -10.02
C HIS A 90 1.41 13.55 -8.92
N LEU A 91 1.91 13.51 -7.67
CA LEU A 91 1.24 14.19 -6.54
C LEU A 91 1.05 15.70 -6.78
N THR A 92 2.03 16.35 -7.43
CA THR A 92 1.97 17.78 -7.74
C THR A 92 0.90 18.14 -8.77
N PHE A 93 0.49 17.18 -9.61
CA PHE A 93 -0.42 17.40 -10.72
C PHE A 93 -1.83 16.87 -10.43
N VAL A 94 -1.94 15.62 -9.99
CA VAL A 94 -3.21 14.94 -9.72
C VAL A 94 -3.82 15.42 -8.40
N HIS A 95 -2.99 15.63 -7.37
CA HIS A 95 -3.45 16.01 -6.03
C HIS A 95 -3.26 17.48 -5.69
N ALA A 96 -3.25 18.35 -6.71
CA ALA A 96 -3.11 19.78 -6.51
C ALA A 96 -4.18 20.35 -5.56
N ASN A 97 -5.37 19.76 -5.54
CA ASN A 97 -6.50 20.18 -4.72
C ASN A 97 -6.65 19.41 -3.39
N SER A 98 -5.86 18.36 -3.15
CA SER A 98 -5.98 17.46 -1.99
C SER A 98 -4.70 17.46 -1.15
N PHE A 99 -3.66 16.73 -1.56
CA PHE A 99 -2.37 16.74 -0.84
C PHE A 99 -1.60 18.05 -1.00
N GLY A 100 -1.82 18.78 -2.11
CA GLY A 100 -1.21 20.08 -2.34
C GLY A 100 0.32 20.02 -2.35
N ALA A 101 0.90 18.97 -2.93
CA ALA A 101 2.35 18.84 -3.09
C ALA A 101 2.85 19.99 -3.98
N GLY A 102 3.49 20.99 -3.37
CA GLY A 102 4.02 22.16 -4.07
C GLY A 102 5.29 21.85 -4.87
N SER A 103 5.83 22.85 -5.57
CA SER A 103 7.02 22.70 -6.43
C SER A 103 8.22 22.09 -5.70
N ALA A 104 8.42 22.39 -4.41
CA ALA A 104 9.48 21.79 -3.61
C ALA A 104 9.44 20.26 -3.57
N PHE A 105 8.25 19.65 -3.59
CA PHE A 105 8.10 18.21 -3.70
C PHE A 105 8.47 17.70 -5.10
N ALA A 106 8.07 18.43 -6.15
CA ALA A 106 8.41 18.10 -7.53
C ALA A 106 9.92 18.19 -7.80
N ASP A 107 10.59 19.16 -7.21
CA ASP A 107 12.04 19.40 -7.37
C ASP A 107 12.89 18.41 -6.53
N SER A 108 12.30 17.82 -5.48
CA SER A 108 12.96 16.81 -4.64
C SER A 108 12.97 15.43 -5.31
N THR A 109 14.16 14.87 -5.53
CA THR A 109 14.30 13.49 -6.02
C THR A 109 14.43 12.52 -4.85
N PRO A 110 13.60 11.45 -4.75
CA PRO A 110 13.74 10.47 -3.70
C PRO A 110 15.00 9.61 -3.88
N LYS A 111 15.63 9.20 -2.76
CA LYS A 111 16.58 8.09 -2.73
C LYS A 111 15.80 6.79 -2.89
N ILE A 112 16.15 5.98 -3.89
CA ILE A 112 15.49 4.71 -4.20
C ILE A 112 16.46 3.57 -3.94
N THR A 113 16.12 2.69 -3.01
CA THR A 113 16.95 1.56 -2.57
C THR A 113 16.21 0.24 -2.82
N PRO A 114 16.72 -0.66 -3.67
CA PRO A 114 16.14 -2.01 -3.81
C PRO A 114 16.18 -2.78 -2.49
N LEU A 115 15.11 -3.49 -2.17
CA LEU A 115 15.02 -4.40 -1.03
C LEU A 115 14.94 -5.85 -1.51
N PRO A 116 15.17 -6.87 -0.66
CA PRO A 116 15.08 -8.28 -1.06
C PRO A 116 13.73 -8.65 -1.70
N ARG A 117 12.62 -8.12 -1.16
CA ARG A 117 11.24 -8.33 -1.64
C ARG A 117 10.47 -7.01 -1.84
N GLY A 118 11.15 -5.96 -2.29
CA GLY A 118 10.49 -4.70 -2.58
C GLY A 118 11.46 -3.59 -2.98
N VAL A 119 11.02 -2.36 -2.78
CA VAL A 119 11.82 -1.15 -3.01
C VAL A 119 11.49 -0.11 -1.94
N ARG A 120 12.51 0.57 -1.43
CA ARG A 120 12.39 1.66 -0.46
C ARG A 120 12.57 2.99 -1.17
N PHE A 121 11.75 3.96 -0.78
CA PHE A 121 11.87 5.36 -1.14
C PHE A 121 12.06 6.19 0.12
N GLU A 122 12.94 7.18 0.03
CA GLU A 122 13.31 8.06 1.11
C GLU A 122 13.44 9.49 0.56
N ARG A 123 12.80 10.45 1.20
CA ARG A 123 12.74 11.82 0.69
C ARG A 123 12.71 12.83 1.83
N TRP A 124 13.64 13.77 1.76
CA TRP A 124 13.53 15.06 2.42
C TRP A 124 12.92 16.08 1.46
N VAL A 125 11.99 16.89 1.97
CA VAL A 125 11.55 18.14 1.35
C VAL A 125 11.88 19.25 2.35
N GLU A 126 13.01 19.90 2.12
CA GLU A 126 13.51 20.98 2.98
C GLU A 126 12.72 22.28 2.76
N ASN A 127 12.63 23.11 3.80
CA ASN A 127 11.95 24.41 3.73
C ASN A 127 10.50 24.32 3.20
N ALA A 128 9.82 23.22 3.50
CA ALA A 128 8.45 22.97 3.08
C ALA A 128 7.47 23.88 3.82
N ARG A 129 6.59 24.54 3.07
CA ARG A 129 5.53 25.38 3.64
C ARG A 129 4.21 24.61 3.71
N SER A 130 3.42 24.87 4.75
CA SER A 130 2.06 24.33 4.84
C SER A 130 1.14 25.07 3.87
N PRO A 131 0.36 24.36 3.04
CA PRO A 131 -0.68 25.00 2.23
C PRO A 131 -1.72 25.75 3.08
N ALA A 132 -2.00 25.23 4.29
CA ALA A 132 -3.00 25.78 5.21
C ALA A 132 -2.52 26.98 6.04
N GLY A 133 -1.25 27.40 5.92
CA GLY A 133 -0.72 28.46 6.76
C GLY A 133 0.61 29.01 6.28
N LEU A 134 0.57 29.98 5.36
CA LEU A 134 1.75 30.79 4.98
C LEU A 134 2.39 31.52 6.17
N GLN A 135 1.68 31.65 7.29
CA GLN A 135 2.13 32.25 8.55
C GLN A 135 2.95 31.29 9.42
N ASN A 136 2.83 29.98 9.24
CA ASN A 136 3.65 29.02 9.97
C ASN A 136 5.09 29.04 9.44
N PRO A 137 6.10 28.90 10.31
CA PRO A 137 7.47 28.79 9.87
C PRO A 137 7.62 27.56 8.95
N PRO A 138 8.51 27.62 7.95
CA PRO A 138 8.82 26.47 7.11
C PRO A 138 9.45 25.35 7.96
N VAL A 139 9.25 24.12 7.51
CA VAL A 139 9.72 22.90 8.19
C VAL A 139 10.46 21.99 7.21
N ASP A 140 11.31 21.11 7.72
CA ASP A 140 11.83 20.01 6.90
C ASP A 140 10.87 18.83 7.02
N ARG A 141 10.39 18.31 5.88
CA ARG A 141 9.53 17.13 5.86
C ARG A 141 10.32 15.91 5.43
N TRP A 142 10.18 14.84 6.18
CA TRP A 142 10.69 13.54 5.80
C TRP A 142 9.53 12.59 5.49
N SER A 143 9.65 11.84 4.41
CA SER A 143 8.85 10.66 4.17
C SER A 143 9.71 9.49 3.72
N SER A 144 9.32 8.29 4.16
CA SER A 144 9.90 7.06 3.67
C SER A 144 8.80 6.02 3.50
N TYR A 145 8.86 5.27 2.40
CA TYR A 145 7.96 4.15 2.19
C TYR A 145 8.67 2.95 1.59
N ASP A 146 8.23 1.78 2.02
CA ASP A 146 8.56 0.51 1.41
C ASP A 146 7.38 0.05 0.56
N PHE A 147 7.65 -0.30 -0.69
CA PHE A 147 6.70 -1.00 -1.55
C PHE A 147 7.13 -2.46 -1.68
N LEU A 148 6.39 -3.35 -1.03
CA LEU A 148 6.74 -4.74 -0.80
C LEU A 148 5.84 -5.68 -1.61
N ILE A 149 6.39 -6.83 -2.03
CA ILE A 149 5.59 -7.92 -2.63
C ILE A 149 4.53 -8.38 -1.61
N PRO A 150 3.26 -8.59 -2.02
CA PRO A 150 2.76 -8.61 -3.40
C PRO A 150 2.26 -7.27 -3.99
N GLY A 151 2.39 -6.17 -3.28
CA GLY A 151 1.85 -4.86 -3.68
C GLY A 151 1.34 -4.09 -2.46
N VAL A 152 2.21 -3.96 -1.45
CA VAL A 152 1.90 -3.37 -0.15
C VAL A 152 2.83 -2.19 0.09
N LEU A 153 2.25 -1.00 0.22
CA LEU A 153 2.94 0.23 0.58
C LEU A 153 2.85 0.44 2.09
N LEU A 154 3.98 0.58 2.75
CA LEU A 154 4.09 0.96 4.16
C LEU A 154 4.87 2.27 4.24
N MET A 155 4.24 3.35 4.69
CA MET A 155 4.83 4.69 4.63
C MET A 155 4.76 5.41 5.97
N TRP A 156 5.88 6.03 6.33
CA TRP A 156 6.03 6.92 7.48
C TRP A 156 6.35 8.33 7.01
N SER A 157 5.76 9.31 7.67
CA SER A 157 6.05 10.73 7.44
C SER A 157 6.31 11.45 8.75
N GLY A 158 6.99 12.59 8.69
CA GLY A 158 7.19 13.48 9.84
C GLY A 158 7.59 14.88 9.41
N SER A 159 7.30 15.88 10.24
CA SER A 159 7.73 17.27 10.06
C SER A 159 8.66 17.67 11.20
N PHE A 160 9.78 18.29 10.83
CA PHE A 160 10.92 18.56 11.70
C PHE A 160 11.31 20.03 11.61
N ASP A 161 12.03 20.52 12.62
CA ASP A 161 12.58 21.86 12.61
C ASP A 161 13.49 22.07 11.40
N LEU A 162 13.49 23.29 10.87
CA LEU A 162 14.31 23.67 9.71
C LEU A 162 15.80 23.39 10.00
N GLY A 163 16.48 22.74 9.06
CA GLY A 163 17.88 22.35 9.17
C GLY A 163 18.09 20.95 9.77
N THR A 164 17.01 20.25 10.16
CA THR A 164 17.11 18.86 10.63
C THR A 164 17.66 17.94 9.55
N ALA A 165 17.24 18.14 8.29
CA ALA A 165 17.73 17.32 7.17
C ALA A 165 19.26 17.39 7.05
N ALA A 166 19.81 18.61 7.07
CA ALA A 166 21.25 18.82 7.04
C ALA A 166 21.94 18.25 8.29
N ALA A 167 21.36 18.44 9.48
CA ALA A 167 21.93 17.95 10.73
C ALA A 167 22.01 16.42 10.81
N CYS A 168 21.11 15.69 10.13
CA CYS A 168 21.15 14.23 10.03
C CYS A 168 21.80 13.72 8.73
N ASN A 169 22.53 14.56 7.99
CA ASN A 169 23.15 14.22 6.71
C ASN A 169 22.17 13.61 5.69
N HIS A 170 20.94 14.10 5.68
CA HIS A 170 19.83 13.64 4.83
C HIS A 170 19.48 12.15 4.99
N GLU A 171 19.91 11.52 6.08
CA GLU A 171 19.48 10.18 6.44
C GLU A 171 18.16 10.23 7.22
N ARG A 172 17.62 9.04 7.54
CA ARG A 172 16.37 8.91 8.30
C ARG A 172 16.46 9.66 9.64
N PRO A 173 15.50 10.56 9.94
CA PRO A 173 15.49 11.28 11.20
C PRO A 173 15.01 10.39 12.36
N ASP A 174 15.34 10.83 13.56
CA ASP A 174 14.70 10.37 14.80
C ASP A 174 13.31 11.00 14.92
N TYR A 175 12.26 10.18 14.81
CA TYR A 175 10.87 10.65 14.88
C TYR A 175 10.51 11.27 16.22
N ASP A 176 11.25 11.00 17.30
CA ASP A 176 11.03 11.67 18.59
C ASP A 176 11.38 13.17 18.54
N LYS A 177 12.15 13.59 17.53
CA LYS A 177 12.47 15.01 17.25
C LYS A 177 11.47 15.65 16.29
N ALA A 178 10.45 14.93 15.83
CA ALA A 178 9.41 15.53 15.02
C ALA A 178 8.63 16.54 15.84
N GLN A 179 8.30 17.68 15.24
CA GLN A 179 7.41 18.67 15.85
C GLN A 179 5.93 18.34 15.59
N ALA A 180 5.64 17.67 14.46
CA ALA A 180 4.28 17.32 14.04
C ALA A 180 4.29 16.28 12.91
N GLY A 181 3.10 15.87 12.49
CA GLY A 181 2.90 15.16 11.22
C GLY A 181 3.48 13.75 11.19
N VAL A 182 3.76 13.15 12.36
CA VAL A 182 4.15 11.74 12.44
C VAL A 182 2.93 10.88 12.14
N THR A 183 2.88 10.37 10.91
CA THR A 183 1.77 9.56 10.41
C THR A 183 2.29 8.28 9.77
N PHE A 184 1.43 7.26 9.76
CA PHE A 184 1.68 5.99 9.11
C PHE A 184 0.50 5.61 8.22
N THR A 185 0.80 5.15 7.01
CA THR A 185 -0.19 4.52 6.12
C THR A 185 0.28 3.16 5.65
N SER A 186 -0.65 2.19 5.68
CA SER A 186 -0.51 0.89 5.02
C SER A 186 -1.55 0.80 3.93
N GLN A 187 -1.12 0.47 2.71
CA GLN A 187 -1.98 0.41 1.53
C GLN A 187 -1.68 -0.86 0.75
N ALA A 188 -2.71 -1.55 0.26
CA ALA A 188 -2.58 -2.82 -0.44
C ALA A 188 -3.57 -2.93 -1.58
N VAL A 189 -3.13 -3.51 -2.69
CA VAL A 189 -3.97 -3.77 -3.86
C VAL A 189 -4.20 -5.27 -4.00
N THR A 190 -5.46 -5.67 -4.13
CA THR A 190 -5.86 -7.05 -4.38
C THR A 190 -6.61 -7.14 -5.71
N PRO A 191 -6.12 -7.91 -6.70
CA PRO A 191 -6.88 -8.18 -7.91
C PRO A 191 -8.20 -8.88 -7.56
N SER A 192 -9.33 -8.37 -8.04
CA SER A 192 -10.64 -9.03 -7.94
C SER A 192 -11.07 -9.67 -9.27
N GLY A 193 -10.35 -9.38 -10.35
CA GLY A 193 -10.53 -9.91 -11.70
C GLY A 193 -9.39 -9.45 -12.62
N GLY A 194 -9.46 -9.79 -13.91
CA GLY A 194 -8.38 -9.43 -14.85
C GLY A 194 -8.19 -7.92 -15.06
N LYS A 195 -9.27 -7.14 -14.95
CA LYS A 195 -9.28 -5.67 -15.07
C LYS A 195 -10.10 -4.99 -13.96
N THR A 196 -10.21 -5.66 -12.82
CA THR A 196 -10.86 -5.12 -11.63
C THR A 196 -10.02 -5.43 -10.41
N SER A 197 -9.94 -4.47 -9.50
CA SER A 197 -9.11 -4.57 -8.30
C SER A 197 -9.78 -3.89 -7.14
N ARG A 198 -9.44 -4.32 -5.93
CA ARG A 198 -9.79 -3.61 -4.70
C ARG A 198 -8.51 -3.05 -4.06
N TYR A 199 -8.57 -1.78 -3.72
CA TYR A 199 -7.50 -1.05 -3.05
C TYR A 199 -7.92 -0.78 -1.61
N PHE A 200 -7.14 -1.28 -0.66
CA PHE A 200 -7.37 -1.11 0.78
C PHE A 200 -6.33 -0.18 1.35
N PHE A 201 -6.73 0.67 2.29
CA PHE A 201 -5.80 1.58 2.95
C PHE A 201 -6.16 1.82 4.40
N SER A 202 -5.13 2.16 5.17
CA SER A 202 -5.23 2.72 6.51
C SER A 202 -4.33 3.94 6.61
N TRP A 203 -4.73 4.95 7.37
CA TRP A 203 -3.89 6.13 7.62
C TRP A 203 -4.27 6.78 8.94
N GLY A 204 -3.27 7.30 9.64
CA GLY A 204 -3.51 8.07 10.85
C GLY A 204 -2.24 8.55 11.53
N PRO A 205 -2.38 9.38 12.57
CA PRO A 205 -1.27 9.89 13.34
C PRO A 205 -0.78 8.87 14.36
N HIS A 206 0.48 9.03 14.76
CA HIS A 206 0.94 8.49 16.04
C HIS A 206 0.26 9.28 17.16
N ARG A 207 -0.20 8.60 18.23
CA ARG A 207 -0.88 9.17 19.40
C ARG A 207 -0.18 10.36 20.07
N ARG A 208 1.15 10.45 19.98
CA ARG A 208 1.91 11.59 20.51
C ARG A 208 1.69 12.89 19.71
N TYR A 209 1.23 12.77 18.47
CA TYR A 209 1.17 13.85 17.48
C TYR A 209 -0.24 14.08 16.93
N GLY A 210 -1.26 13.41 17.48
CA GLY A 210 -2.62 13.53 16.98
C GLY A 210 -3.65 12.72 17.76
N ASP A 211 -4.90 12.96 17.43
CA ASP A 211 -6.09 12.35 18.00
C ASP A 211 -7.00 11.77 16.89
N GLU A 212 -8.18 11.29 17.29
CA GLU A 212 -9.19 10.75 16.39
C GLU A 212 -9.70 11.78 15.37
N ALA A 213 -9.74 13.06 15.75
CA ALA A 213 -10.18 14.15 14.87
C ALA A 213 -9.14 14.42 13.76
N LEU A 214 -7.85 14.40 14.09
CA LEU A 214 -6.80 14.43 13.08
C LEU A 214 -6.87 13.20 12.19
N ARG A 215 -7.04 11.99 12.76
CA ARG A 215 -7.27 10.77 11.96
C ARG A 215 -8.42 10.94 10.98
N ASP A 216 -9.57 11.47 11.40
CA ASP A 216 -10.73 11.68 10.53
C ASP A 216 -10.44 12.70 9.43
N THR A 217 -9.70 13.76 9.75
CA THR A 217 -9.22 14.75 8.76
C THR A 217 -8.32 14.09 7.71
N LEU A 218 -7.34 13.30 8.14
CA LEU A 218 -6.45 12.55 7.25
C LEU A 218 -7.24 11.59 6.36
N MET A 219 -8.18 10.84 6.92
CA MET A 219 -9.03 9.92 6.14
C MET A 219 -9.91 10.66 5.12
N GLY A 220 -10.39 11.87 5.44
CA GLY A 220 -11.10 12.73 4.49
C GLY A 220 -10.22 13.15 3.31
N ILE A 221 -8.98 13.59 3.60
CA ILE A 221 -7.99 13.96 2.58
C ILE A 221 -7.66 12.74 1.69
N ALA A 222 -7.43 11.57 2.29
CA ALA A 222 -7.17 10.34 1.54
C ALA A 222 -8.34 9.95 0.64
N GLY A 223 -9.59 10.09 1.11
CA GLY A 223 -10.78 9.82 0.30
C GLY A 223 -10.86 10.72 -0.95
N GLN A 224 -10.49 11.99 -0.83
CA GLN A 224 -10.42 12.90 -1.97
C GLN A 224 -9.28 12.52 -2.92
N ALA A 225 -8.05 12.41 -2.41
CA ALA A 225 -6.87 12.10 -3.22
C ALA A 225 -7.01 10.77 -3.97
N PHE A 226 -7.40 9.70 -3.29
CA PHE A 226 -7.55 8.39 -3.94
C PHE A 226 -8.73 8.35 -4.93
N GLY A 227 -9.72 9.22 -4.76
CA GLY A 227 -10.76 9.45 -5.76
C GLY A 227 -10.20 10.09 -7.05
N GLU A 228 -9.26 11.03 -6.94
CA GLU A 228 -8.56 11.63 -8.07
C GLU A 228 -7.70 10.59 -8.81
N ASP A 229 -6.95 9.77 -8.06
CA ASP A 229 -6.17 8.65 -8.63
C ASP A 229 -7.06 7.68 -9.42
N LYS A 230 -8.18 7.29 -8.81
CA LYS A 230 -9.15 6.37 -9.43
C LYS A 230 -9.64 6.89 -10.78
N LEU A 231 -9.94 8.18 -10.87
CA LEU A 231 -10.41 8.78 -12.12
C LEU A 231 -9.37 8.66 -13.24
N ILE A 232 -8.10 8.93 -12.93
CA ILE A 232 -6.99 8.86 -13.89
C ILE A 232 -6.65 7.43 -14.25
N ILE A 233 -6.51 6.54 -13.27
CA ILE A 233 -6.12 5.13 -13.49
C ILE A 233 -7.18 4.40 -14.32
N GLU A 234 -8.48 4.62 -14.06
CA GLU A 234 -9.53 4.00 -14.88
C GLU A 234 -9.58 4.61 -16.29
N ALA A 235 -9.23 5.88 -16.45
CA ALA A 235 -9.06 6.46 -17.78
C ALA A 235 -7.88 5.83 -18.52
N GLN A 236 -6.76 5.59 -17.83
CA GLN A 236 -5.61 4.89 -18.40
C GLN A 236 -5.97 3.46 -18.82
N GLN A 237 -6.71 2.71 -18.00
CA GLN A 237 -7.21 1.38 -18.38
C GLN A 237 -8.05 1.45 -19.65
N ARG A 238 -8.98 2.42 -19.76
CA ARG A 238 -9.79 2.61 -20.98
C ARG A 238 -8.93 2.90 -22.20
N VAL A 239 -7.90 3.74 -22.08
CA VAL A 239 -6.99 4.04 -23.19
C VAL A 239 -6.23 2.79 -23.63
N ILE A 240 -5.67 2.04 -22.68
CA ILE A 240 -4.97 0.77 -22.94
C ILE A 240 -5.89 -0.21 -23.67
N ASP A 241 -7.13 -0.35 -23.23
CA ASP A 241 -8.12 -1.26 -23.82
C ASP A 241 -8.48 -0.91 -25.26
N HIS A 242 -8.39 0.36 -25.65
CA HIS A 242 -8.70 0.85 -27.00
C HIS A 242 -7.44 1.05 -27.87
N THR A 243 -6.25 0.73 -27.36
CA THR A 243 -4.99 0.88 -28.09
C THR A 243 -4.54 -0.47 -28.62
N GLU A 244 -4.38 -0.59 -29.94
CA GLU A 244 -3.77 -1.77 -30.53
C GLU A 244 -2.28 -1.83 -30.14
N ASN A 245 -1.87 -2.91 -29.47
CA ASN A 245 -0.51 -3.14 -28.98
C ASN A 245 0.07 -1.97 -28.12
N PRO A 246 -0.51 -1.69 -26.94
CA PRO A 246 -0.15 -0.55 -26.11
C PRO A 246 1.32 -0.61 -25.68
N GLN A 247 2.04 0.51 -25.85
CA GLN A 247 3.43 0.66 -25.42
C GLN A 247 3.52 1.70 -24.30
N VAL A 248 4.15 1.33 -23.19
CA VAL A 248 4.45 2.27 -22.10
C VAL A 248 5.86 2.81 -22.30
N LEU A 249 5.98 4.13 -22.42
CA LEU A 249 7.28 4.81 -22.48
C LEU A 249 7.63 5.34 -21.08
N PRO A 250 8.56 4.71 -20.35
CA PRO A 250 8.94 5.16 -19.02
C PRO A 250 9.73 6.47 -19.08
N THR A 251 9.56 7.28 -18.04
CA THR A 251 10.30 8.51 -17.78
C THR A 251 11.37 8.28 -16.71
N VAL A 252 12.13 9.32 -16.38
CA VAL A 252 13.11 9.28 -15.29
C VAL A 252 12.48 9.05 -13.91
N HIS A 253 11.19 9.37 -13.75
CA HIS A 253 10.45 9.20 -12.50
C HIS A 253 10.04 7.73 -12.26
N ASP A 254 9.97 6.93 -13.33
CA ASP A 254 9.53 5.52 -13.28
C ASP A 254 10.60 4.54 -12.79
N ARG A 255 11.75 5.03 -12.28
CA ARG A 255 12.83 4.16 -11.83
C ARG A 255 12.37 3.13 -10.78
N GLY A 256 11.53 3.56 -9.85
CA GLY A 256 10.94 2.69 -8.82
C GLY A 256 10.04 1.61 -9.40
N VAL A 257 9.13 2.00 -10.30
CA VAL A 257 8.25 1.13 -11.08
C VAL A 257 9.06 0.05 -11.81
N MET A 258 10.12 0.44 -12.51
CA MET A 258 10.98 -0.49 -13.26
C MET A 258 11.71 -1.49 -12.35
N ILE A 259 12.21 -1.05 -11.18
CA ILE A 259 12.87 -1.94 -10.21
C ILE A 259 11.89 -2.99 -9.70
N PHE A 260 10.70 -2.56 -9.26
CA PHE A 260 9.69 -3.45 -8.71
C PHE A 260 9.15 -4.43 -9.76
N ASN A 261 8.83 -3.96 -10.96
CA ASN A 261 8.30 -4.83 -12.02
C ASN A 261 9.33 -5.89 -12.47
N ARG A 262 10.64 -5.58 -12.46
CA ARG A 262 11.70 -6.59 -12.67
C ARG A 262 11.77 -7.61 -11.54
N LEU A 263 11.60 -7.17 -10.28
CA LEU A 263 11.55 -8.05 -9.12
C LEU A 263 10.37 -9.01 -9.22
N VAL A 264 9.16 -8.51 -9.51
CA VAL A 264 7.95 -9.32 -9.72
C VAL A 264 8.21 -10.35 -10.83
N ALA A 265 8.70 -9.92 -11.99
CA ALA A 265 8.98 -10.82 -13.11
C ALA A 265 10.02 -11.91 -12.75
N ARG A 266 11.01 -11.59 -11.91
CA ARG A 266 11.97 -12.59 -11.40
C ARG A 266 11.29 -13.62 -10.51
N LEU A 267 10.50 -13.18 -9.52
CA LEU A 267 9.81 -14.07 -8.59
C LEU A 267 8.77 -14.96 -9.28
N MET A 268 8.09 -14.46 -10.31
CA MET A 268 7.18 -15.28 -11.14
C MET A 268 7.93 -16.39 -11.88
N ARG A 269 9.12 -16.11 -12.44
CA ARG A 269 9.94 -17.15 -13.09
C ARG A 269 10.43 -18.21 -12.09
N GLU A 270 10.86 -17.79 -10.90
CA GLU A 270 11.35 -18.69 -9.85
C GLU A 270 10.25 -19.59 -9.27
N SER A 271 8.99 -19.11 -9.25
CA SER A 271 7.83 -19.89 -8.77
C SER A 271 7.28 -20.88 -9.81
N GLY A 272 7.77 -20.85 -11.06
CA GLY A 272 7.30 -21.72 -12.14
C GLY A 272 5.98 -21.28 -12.77
N GLN A 273 5.50 -20.07 -12.46
CA GLN A 273 4.33 -19.49 -13.11
C GLN A 273 4.73 -18.82 -14.43
N PRO A 274 3.98 -19.04 -15.54
CA PRO A 274 4.29 -18.41 -16.82
C PRO A 274 4.15 -16.88 -16.73
N ALA A 275 5.19 -16.19 -17.20
CA ALA A 275 5.17 -14.74 -17.42
C ALA A 275 4.23 -14.42 -18.59
N GLY A 276 2.93 -14.36 -18.34
CA GLY A 276 1.93 -14.11 -19.38
C GLY A 276 0.50 -14.52 -19.03
N THR A 277 0.27 -15.26 -17.96
CA THR A 277 -1.08 -15.49 -17.46
C THR A 277 -1.38 -14.43 -16.40
N GLN A 278 -2.12 -13.38 -16.77
CA GLN A 278 -2.88 -12.58 -15.80
C GLN A 278 -3.99 -13.46 -15.21
N ALA A 279 -3.60 -14.41 -14.36
CA ALA A 279 -4.48 -15.04 -13.40
C ALA A 279 -4.25 -14.31 -12.08
N VAL A 280 -5.35 -13.83 -11.49
CA VAL A 280 -5.54 -13.59 -10.05
C VAL A 280 -4.31 -14.03 -9.25
N GLN A 281 -3.39 -13.11 -8.97
CA GLN A 281 -1.99 -13.47 -8.70
C GLN A 281 -1.85 -14.33 -7.44
N GLU A 282 -1.53 -15.59 -7.69
CA GLU A 282 -0.99 -16.58 -6.77
C GLU A 282 0.46 -16.21 -6.42
N ALA A 283 0.67 -15.40 -5.39
CA ALA A 283 2.00 -15.10 -4.84
C ALA A 283 1.95 -14.89 -3.33
#